data_AF-A0A838HLV1-F1
#
_entry.id   AF-A0A838HLV1-F1
#
_cell.length_a   1.000
_cell.length_b   1.000
_cell.length_c   1.000
_cell.angle_alpha   90.00
_cell.angle_beta   90.00
_cell.angle_gamma   90.00
#
_symmetry.space_group_name_H-M   'P 1'
#
loop_
_entity.id
_entity.type
_entity.pdbx_description
1 polymer ?
#
loop_
_entity_poly.entity_id
_entity_poly.type
_entity_poly.pdbx_seq_one_letter_code
_entity_poly.pdbx_strand_id
1 'polypeptide(L)'
;MPESAVLPLEVVDGQALDKKYRSILRPGELVADADGVTRRLPRFFYEVPSWEAAMDIRLAPHFRLAEFIGVDVREAEPMRIFPRYVPCGVSLLAAQLELFRQNVGTYVHITANGSYRSPAHALGTIISPHNWATAADIYRIGDDFLNKRPTLQRYAKIARELLPTCWIRPIGSEPGEADDHLHIDIGYATLVPREAAGEDEDTELLPSAQQAVTAGAETEEE
;
A
#
# COMPACT_ATOMS: atom_id res chain seq x y z
N MET A 1 26.26 -13.43 13.31
CA MET A 1 25.25 -13.40 12.23
C MET A 1 23.98 -12.87 12.89
N PRO A 2 23.44 -11.70 12.53
CA PRO A 2 22.14 -11.32 13.08
C PRO A 2 21.13 -12.35 12.58
N GLU A 3 20.32 -12.84 13.49
CA GLU A 3 19.16 -13.69 13.21
C GLU A 3 18.34 -12.98 12.13
N SER A 4 18.06 -13.67 11.02
CA SER A 4 17.21 -13.13 9.96
C SER A 4 15.87 -12.79 10.59
N ALA A 5 15.54 -11.51 10.70
CA ALA A 5 14.29 -11.04 11.28
C ALA A 5 13.16 -11.33 10.30
N VAL A 6 12.78 -12.60 10.21
CA VAL A 6 11.54 -13.00 9.54
C VAL A 6 10.40 -12.54 10.44
N LEU A 7 9.44 -11.81 9.88
CA LEU A 7 8.24 -11.43 10.63
C LEU A 7 7.55 -12.72 11.11
N PRO A 8 7.13 -12.82 12.39
CA PRO A 8 6.48 -14.00 12.92
C PRO A 8 5.00 -14.06 12.51
N LEU A 9 4.75 -13.90 11.21
CA LEU A 9 3.41 -13.88 10.60
C LEU A 9 3.34 -14.94 9.51
N GLU A 10 2.23 -15.64 9.45
CA GLU A 10 1.94 -16.54 8.36
C GLU A 10 1.71 -15.74 7.07
N VAL A 11 2.41 -16.14 6.01
CA VAL A 11 2.13 -15.65 4.65
C VAL A 11 1.06 -16.54 4.05
N VAL A 12 -0.02 -15.91 3.60
CA VAL A 12 -1.16 -16.60 2.98
C VAL A 12 -1.32 -16.14 1.53
N ASP A 13 -1.55 -17.09 0.63
CA ASP A 13 -2.09 -16.80 -0.69
C ASP A 13 -3.57 -16.42 -0.56
N GLY A 14 -3.90 -15.18 -0.88
CA GLY A 14 -5.26 -14.67 -0.82
C GLY A 14 -6.24 -15.48 -1.66
N GLN A 15 -5.79 -16.12 -2.75
CA GLN A 15 -6.65 -16.97 -3.58
C GLN A 15 -7.10 -18.25 -2.87
N ALA A 16 -6.37 -18.69 -1.85
CA ALA A 16 -6.70 -19.87 -1.03
C ALA A 16 -7.64 -19.53 0.14
N LEU A 17 -7.91 -18.25 0.41
CA LEU A 17 -8.78 -17.84 1.51
C LEU A 17 -10.26 -18.22 1.29
N ASP A 18 -11.01 -18.26 2.40
CA ASP A 18 -12.46 -18.37 2.36
C ASP A 18 -13.09 -17.32 1.45
N LYS A 19 -14.19 -17.69 0.78
CA LYS A 19 -14.91 -16.82 -0.16
C LYS A 19 -15.24 -15.44 0.43
N LYS A 20 -15.60 -15.38 1.72
CA LYS A 20 -15.92 -14.13 2.43
C LYS A 20 -14.76 -13.14 2.43
N TYR A 21 -13.51 -13.61 2.54
CA TYR A 21 -12.33 -12.76 2.49
C TYR A 21 -11.94 -12.46 1.05
N ARG A 22 -12.01 -13.45 0.14
CA ARG A 22 -11.68 -13.24 -1.28
C ARG A 22 -12.55 -12.19 -1.94
N SER A 23 -13.84 -12.14 -1.64
CA SER A 23 -14.73 -11.11 -2.16
C SER A 23 -14.40 -9.70 -1.70
N ILE A 24 -13.69 -9.56 -0.56
CA ILE A 24 -13.28 -8.28 0.01
C ILE A 24 -11.89 -7.89 -0.52
N LEU A 25 -10.94 -8.80 -0.43
CA LEU A 25 -9.52 -8.58 -0.72
C LEU A 25 -9.19 -8.63 -2.21
N ARG A 26 -10.02 -9.31 -3.02
CA ARG A 26 -9.90 -9.40 -4.48
C ARG A 26 -8.47 -9.75 -4.94
N PRO A 27 -7.91 -10.86 -4.44
CA PRO A 27 -6.49 -11.16 -4.53
C PRO A 27 -6.03 -11.34 -5.98
N GLY A 28 -5.09 -10.51 -6.43
CA GLY A 28 -4.53 -10.58 -7.78
C GLY A 28 -5.45 -10.06 -8.90
N GLU A 29 -6.61 -9.51 -8.57
CA GLU A 29 -7.57 -8.97 -9.55
C GLU A 29 -6.99 -7.72 -10.24
N LEU A 30 -7.29 -7.56 -11.54
CA LEU A 30 -6.97 -6.35 -12.30
C LEU A 30 -8.04 -5.29 -12.07
N VAL A 31 -7.61 -4.09 -11.68
CA VAL A 31 -8.49 -2.96 -11.35
C VAL A 31 -7.95 -1.67 -11.94
N ALA A 32 -8.81 -0.75 -12.32
CA ALA A 32 -8.39 0.59 -12.75
C ALA A 32 -8.09 1.47 -11.52
N ASP A 33 -6.96 2.18 -11.53
CA ASP A 33 -6.65 3.20 -10.54
C ASP A 33 -7.37 4.54 -10.84
N ALA A 34 -7.06 5.57 -10.05
CA ALA A 34 -7.63 6.91 -10.19
C ALA A 34 -7.44 7.54 -11.58
N ASP A 35 -6.35 7.19 -12.27
CA ASP A 35 -5.99 7.69 -13.59
C ASP A 35 -6.50 6.76 -14.71
N GLY A 36 -7.26 5.73 -14.36
CA GLY A 36 -7.76 4.72 -15.30
C GLY A 36 -6.71 3.69 -15.71
N VAL A 37 -5.53 3.66 -15.08
CA VAL A 37 -4.48 2.71 -15.40
C VAL A 37 -4.76 1.38 -14.70
N THR A 38 -4.72 0.29 -15.46
CA THR A 38 -4.90 -1.06 -14.91
C THR A 38 -3.75 -1.45 -13.99
N ARG A 39 -4.08 -1.81 -12.75
CA ARG A 39 -3.18 -2.31 -11.71
C ARG A 39 -3.64 -3.68 -11.23
N ARG A 40 -2.70 -4.50 -10.75
CA ARG A 40 -2.99 -5.81 -10.15
C ARG A 40 -2.99 -5.68 -8.63
N LEU A 41 -4.10 -6.03 -7.98
CA LEU A 41 -4.20 -6.04 -6.52
C LEU A 41 -3.24 -7.07 -5.89
N PRO A 42 -2.83 -6.88 -4.62
CA PRO A 42 -1.99 -7.84 -3.93
C PRO A 42 -2.62 -9.24 -3.89
N ARG A 43 -1.79 -10.27 -4.07
CA ARG A 43 -2.19 -11.67 -3.90
C ARG A 43 -1.78 -12.24 -2.55
N PHE A 44 -0.63 -11.84 -2.03
CA PHE A 44 -0.05 -12.40 -0.80
C PHE A 44 -0.23 -11.46 0.38
N PHE A 45 -0.68 -12.02 1.50
CA PHE A 45 -1.04 -11.29 2.70
C PHE A 45 -0.36 -11.91 3.92
N TYR A 46 -0.03 -11.07 4.91
CA TYR A 46 0.21 -11.54 6.26
C TYR A 46 -1.13 -11.79 6.95
N GLU A 47 -1.29 -12.97 7.55
CA GLU A 47 -2.39 -13.24 8.48
C GLU A 47 -2.05 -12.69 9.86
N VAL A 48 -2.82 -11.70 10.30
CA VAL A 48 -2.71 -11.10 11.63
C VAL A 48 -3.71 -11.80 12.54
N PRO A 49 -3.28 -12.55 13.58
CA PRO A 49 -4.18 -13.41 14.33
C PRO A 49 -4.94 -12.67 15.45
N SER A 50 -4.43 -11.53 15.94
CA SER A 50 -5.05 -10.76 17.01
C SER A 50 -4.54 -9.32 17.05
N TRP A 51 -5.24 -8.44 17.79
CA TRP A 51 -4.77 -7.08 18.04
C TRP A 51 -3.50 -7.04 18.88
N GLU A 52 -3.37 -7.96 19.85
CA GLU A 52 -2.16 -8.10 20.67
C GLU A 52 -0.95 -8.43 19.79
N ALA A 53 -1.09 -9.39 18.87
CA ALA A 53 -0.04 -9.70 17.90
C ALA A 53 0.33 -8.47 17.05
N ALA A 54 -0.67 -7.72 16.57
CA ALA A 54 -0.41 -6.49 15.81
C ALA A 54 0.35 -5.41 16.60
N MET A 55 0.12 -5.32 17.92
CA MET A 55 0.80 -4.39 18.81
C MET A 55 2.24 -4.82 19.14
N ASP A 56 2.52 -6.11 19.13
CA ASP A 56 3.84 -6.66 19.44
C ASP A 56 4.76 -6.72 18.22
N ILE A 57 4.19 -6.98 17.04
CA ILE A 57 4.96 -7.14 15.81
C ILE A 57 5.47 -5.79 15.32
N ARG A 58 6.80 -5.67 15.25
CA ARG A 58 7.51 -4.55 14.66
C ARG A 58 7.79 -4.84 13.18
N LEU A 59 7.18 -4.07 12.28
CA LEU A 59 7.52 -4.08 10.85
C LEU A 59 8.83 -3.33 10.58
N ALA A 60 9.12 -2.32 11.41
CA ALA A 60 10.39 -1.63 11.48
C ALA A 60 10.67 -1.25 12.95
N PRO A 61 11.91 -0.88 13.33
CA PRO A 61 12.28 -0.61 14.72
C PRO A 61 11.28 0.28 15.48
N HIS A 62 10.69 1.28 14.83
CA HIS A 62 9.76 2.21 15.47
C HIS A 62 8.32 2.12 14.97
N PHE A 63 8.00 1.17 14.11
CA PHE A 63 6.67 1.01 13.53
C PHE A 63 6.14 -0.40 13.78
N ARG A 64 5.04 -0.46 14.53
CA ARG A 64 4.29 -1.69 14.79
C ARG A 64 3.22 -1.91 13.74
N LEU A 65 2.88 -3.17 13.50
CA LEU A 65 1.83 -3.53 12.54
C LEU A 65 0.50 -2.85 12.85
N ALA A 66 0.13 -2.75 14.14
CA ALA A 66 -1.10 -2.10 14.60
C ALA A 66 -1.28 -0.65 14.09
N GLU A 67 -0.19 0.07 13.82
CA GLU A 67 -0.23 1.44 13.31
C GLU A 67 -0.72 1.50 11.85
N PHE A 68 -0.54 0.42 11.09
CA PHE A 68 -0.96 0.33 9.68
C PHE A 68 -2.38 -0.22 9.52
N ILE A 69 -2.91 -0.90 10.54
CA ILE A 69 -4.17 -1.66 10.47
C ILE A 69 -5.18 -1.21 11.51
N GLY A 70 -5.18 0.09 11.83
CA GLY A 70 -6.03 0.69 12.85
C GLY A 70 -7.49 0.23 12.81
N VAL A 71 -8.21 0.42 13.93
CA VAL A 71 -9.60 0.00 14.03
C VAL A 71 -10.49 0.90 13.16
N ASP A 72 -10.91 0.41 12.00
CA ASP A 72 -11.91 1.07 11.14
C ASP A 72 -13.29 0.41 11.25
N VAL A 73 -14.30 1.17 11.63
CA VAL A 73 -15.71 0.72 11.57
C VAL A 73 -16.24 0.67 10.13
N ARG A 74 -15.55 1.34 9.19
CA ARG A 74 -15.87 1.42 7.77
C ARG A 74 -15.23 0.29 6.96
N GLU A 75 -14.46 -0.57 7.60
CA GLU A 75 -14.02 -1.82 6.98
C GLU A 75 -15.19 -2.78 6.76
N ALA A 76 -15.02 -3.69 5.80
CA ALA A 76 -15.95 -4.80 5.62
C ALA A 76 -16.00 -5.67 6.88
N GLU A 77 -17.19 -6.18 7.25
CA GLU A 77 -17.42 -6.89 8.52
C GLU A 77 -16.41 -8.02 8.81
N PRO A 78 -16.07 -8.91 7.84
CA PRO A 78 -15.05 -9.93 8.06
C PRO A 78 -13.65 -9.36 8.38
N MET A 79 -13.33 -8.16 7.90
CA MET A 79 -12.05 -7.50 8.15
C MET A 79 -12.02 -6.68 9.44
N ARG A 80 -13.17 -6.49 10.11
CA ARG A 80 -13.24 -5.81 11.41
C ARG A 80 -12.83 -6.71 12.57
N ILE A 81 -12.94 -8.02 12.40
CA ILE A 81 -12.54 -9.04 13.38
C ILE A 81 -11.25 -9.73 12.94
N PHE A 82 -10.57 -10.39 13.89
CA PHE A 82 -9.38 -11.18 13.59
C PHE A 82 -9.79 -12.63 13.24
N PRO A 83 -9.04 -13.31 12.35
CA PRO A 83 -7.82 -12.85 11.69
C PRO A 83 -8.06 -11.76 10.64
N ARG A 84 -7.10 -10.84 10.52
CA ARG A 84 -7.08 -9.80 9.48
C ARG A 84 -5.96 -10.09 8.49
N TYR A 85 -6.17 -9.73 7.23
CA TYR A 85 -5.20 -9.96 6.15
C TYR A 85 -4.65 -8.63 5.64
N VAL A 86 -3.33 -8.49 5.62
CA VAL A 86 -2.64 -7.26 5.23
C VAL A 86 -1.67 -7.57 4.11
N PRO A 87 -1.69 -6.86 2.97
CA PRO A 87 -0.72 -7.06 1.90
C PRO A 87 0.71 -7.06 2.41
N CYS A 88 1.54 -7.99 1.93
CA CYS A 88 2.93 -8.11 2.37
C CYS A 88 3.77 -6.84 2.08
N GLY A 89 3.34 -6.01 1.13
CA GLY A 89 3.94 -4.72 0.80
C GLY A 89 4.01 -3.72 1.97
N VAL A 90 3.21 -3.92 3.05
CA VAL A 90 3.27 -3.09 4.27
C VAL A 90 4.68 -3.04 4.89
N SER A 91 5.46 -4.12 4.74
CA SER A 91 6.84 -4.19 5.22
C SER A 91 7.77 -3.19 4.51
N LEU A 92 7.56 -2.99 3.19
CA LEU A 92 8.32 -2.04 2.39
C LEU A 92 7.98 -0.60 2.79
N LEU A 93 6.69 -0.31 3.00
CA LEU A 93 6.25 0.99 3.49
C LEU A 93 6.84 1.28 4.87
N ALA A 94 6.79 0.32 5.80
CA ALA A 94 7.36 0.48 7.14
C ALA A 94 8.87 0.79 7.10
N ALA A 95 9.62 0.17 6.18
CA ALA A 95 11.03 0.47 5.98
C ALA A 95 11.27 1.92 5.49
N GLN A 96 10.45 2.42 4.56
CA GLN A 96 10.55 3.82 4.11
C GLN A 96 10.18 4.81 5.22
N LEU A 97 9.14 4.51 5.99
CA LEU A 97 8.73 5.34 7.12
C LEU A 97 9.78 5.34 8.23
N GLU A 98 10.49 4.23 8.45
CA GLU A 98 11.63 4.17 9.37
C GLU A 98 12.76 5.10 8.94
N LEU A 99 13.14 5.11 7.66
CA LEU A 99 14.14 6.04 7.13
C LEU A 99 13.70 7.50 7.36
N PHE A 100 12.44 7.80 7.04
CA PHE A 100 11.87 9.12 7.27
C PHE A 100 11.91 9.53 8.74
N ARG A 101 11.47 8.63 9.63
CA ARG A 101 11.48 8.83 11.08
C ARG A 101 12.88 9.10 11.61
N GLN A 102 13.88 8.31 11.19
CA GLN A 102 15.28 8.51 11.57
C GLN A 102 15.80 9.89 11.16
N ASN A 103 15.41 10.36 9.97
CA ASN A 103 15.83 11.66 9.48
C ASN A 103 15.16 12.84 10.21
N VAL A 104 13.85 12.77 10.46
CA VAL A 104 13.16 13.83 11.24
C VAL A 104 13.50 13.80 12.72
N GLY A 105 14.10 12.70 13.21
CA GLY A 105 14.66 12.59 14.55
C GLY A 105 13.62 12.52 15.68
N THR A 106 12.37 12.18 15.37
CA THR A 106 11.27 12.11 16.35
C THR A 106 10.17 11.16 15.89
N TYR A 107 9.08 11.04 16.65
CA TYR A 107 7.93 10.18 16.34
C TYR A 107 7.21 10.63 15.06
N VAL A 108 6.69 9.68 14.29
CA VAL A 108 5.86 9.91 13.10
C VAL A 108 4.57 9.15 13.32
N HIS A 109 3.44 9.87 13.37
CA HIS A 109 2.14 9.28 13.70
C HIS A 109 1.28 9.12 12.45
N ILE A 110 1.03 7.87 12.09
CA ILE A 110 0.06 7.47 11.07
C ILE A 110 -1.35 7.70 11.65
N THR A 111 -2.26 8.28 10.86
CA THR A 111 -3.64 8.45 11.31
C THR A 111 -4.38 7.12 11.38
N ALA A 112 -5.46 7.08 12.16
CA ALA A 112 -6.36 5.95 12.16
C ALA A 112 -6.90 5.75 10.74
N ASN A 113 -6.66 4.56 10.18
CA ASN A 113 -7.05 4.19 8.81
C ASN A 113 -6.26 4.98 7.75
N GLY A 114 -5.17 5.61 8.16
CA GLY A 114 -4.25 6.32 7.29
C GLY A 114 -3.39 5.41 6.45
N SER A 115 -3.38 4.10 6.70
CA SER A 115 -2.59 3.17 5.92
C SER A 115 -3.45 2.13 5.20
N TYR A 116 -3.41 0.86 5.58
CA TYR A 116 -4.09 -0.17 4.81
C TYR A 116 -5.62 -0.03 4.88
N ARG A 117 -6.25 -0.11 3.71
CA ARG A 117 -7.72 -0.19 3.54
C ARG A 117 -8.02 -1.28 2.53
N SER A 118 -8.85 -2.25 2.88
CA SER A 118 -9.23 -3.31 1.94
C SER A 118 -9.90 -2.74 0.69
N PRO A 119 -9.89 -3.45 -0.46
CA PRO A 119 -10.60 -2.99 -1.66
C PRO A 119 -12.11 -2.76 -1.47
N ALA A 120 -12.74 -3.41 -0.48
CA ALA A 120 -14.15 -3.23 -0.15
C ALA A 120 -14.40 -2.20 0.97
N HIS A 121 -13.37 -1.48 1.41
CA HIS A 121 -13.47 -0.45 2.44
C HIS A 121 -14.46 0.66 2.03
N ALA A 122 -15.34 1.10 2.92
CA ALA A 122 -16.43 2.03 2.55
C ALA A 122 -15.98 3.45 2.14
N LEU A 123 -14.77 3.87 2.54
CA LEU A 123 -14.14 5.10 2.01
C LEU A 123 -13.47 4.92 0.64
N GLY A 124 -13.33 3.68 0.16
CA GLY A 124 -12.72 3.36 -1.13
C GLY A 124 -13.64 3.71 -2.27
N THR A 125 -13.73 5.00 -2.62
CA THR A 125 -14.41 5.45 -3.84
C THR A 125 -13.55 5.23 -5.08
N ILE A 126 -12.23 5.15 -4.89
CA ILE A 126 -11.20 4.97 -5.92
C ILE A 126 -10.14 4.02 -5.40
N ILE A 127 -9.65 3.13 -6.26
CA ILE A 127 -8.52 2.25 -5.98
C ILE A 127 -7.25 3.09 -5.83
N SER A 128 -6.51 2.88 -4.74
CA SER A 128 -5.33 3.67 -4.39
C SER A 128 -4.24 2.78 -3.76
N PRO A 129 -2.99 3.28 -3.62
CA PRO A 129 -1.93 2.52 -2.93
C PRO A 129 -2.25 2.10 -1.49
N HIS A 130 -3.26 2.71 -0.83
CA HIS A 130 -3.78 2.19 0.45
C HIS A 130 -4.30 0.74 0.33
N ASN A 131 -4.82 0.33 -0.84
CA ASN A 131 -5.27 -1.04 -1.09
C ASN A 131 -4.11 -2.04 -1.24
N TRP A 132 -2.89 -1.55 -1.47
CA TRP A 132 -1.65 -2.33 -1.49
C TRP A 132 -0.92 -2.31 -0.14
N ALA A 133 -1.46 -1.62 0.87
CA ALA A 133 -0.78 -1.29 2.12
C ALA A 133 0.56 -0.57 1.90
N THR A 134 0.67 0.19 0.82
CA THR A 134 1.88 0.89 0.39
C THR A 134 1.76 2.41 0.52
N ALA A 135 0.69 2.91 1.14
CA ALA A 135 0.49 4.31 1.49
C ALA A 135 0.31 4.52 3.00
N ALA A 136 0.69 5.70 3.48
CA ALA A 136 0.43 6.21 4.80
C ALA A 136 0.08 7.71 4.80
N ASP A 137 -1.00 8.04 5.50
CA ASP A 137 -1.40 9.40 5.84
C ASP A 137 -0.86 9.73 7.24
N ILE A 138 0.07 10.69 7.32
CA ILE A 138 0.74 11.12 8.55
C ILE A 138 0.10 12.42 9.03
N TYR A 139 -0.33 12.48 10.29
CA TYR A 139 -1.01 13.66 10.85
C TYR A 139 -0.15 14.43 11.87
N ARG A 140 0.89 13.80 12.40
CA ARG A 140 1.74 14.42 13.41
C ARG A 140 3.17 13.89 13.33
N ILE A 141 4.15 14.79 13.46
CA ILE A 141 5.56 14.45 13.56
C ILE A 141 6.13 15.16 14.79
N GLY A 142 6.60 14.41 15.79
CA GLY A 142 6.94 14.95 17.10
C GLY A 142 5.73 15.66 17.72
N ASP A 143 5.86 16.95 18.00
CA ASP A 143 4.76 17.79 18.52
C ASP A 143 4.04 18.62 17.44
N ASP A 144 4.49 18.51 16.20
CA ASP A 144 3.93 19.25 15.08
C ASP A 144 2.75 18.49 14.47
N PHE A 145 1.53 19.02 14.65
CA PHE A 145 0.36 18.60 13.87
C PHE A 145 0.47 19.12 12.43
N LEU A 146 0.20 18.25 11.46
CA LEU A 146 0.35 18.54 10.03
C LEU A 146 -0.90 19.21 9.43
N ASN A 147 -1.43 20.22 10.13
CA ASN A 147 -2.65 20.96 9.74
C ASN A 147 -2.35 22.41 9.34
N LYS A 148 -1.08 22.72 9.07
CA LYS A 148 -0.62 24.06 8.65
C LYS A 148 0.32 23.91 7.47
N ARG A 149 0.09 24.73 6.44
CA ARG A 149 0.86 24.72 5.19
C ARG A 149 2.39 24.79 5.40
N PRO A 150 2.97 25.65 6.26
CA PRO A 150 4.42 25.69 6.46
C PRO A 150 4.98 24.36 7.03
N THR A 151 4.28 23.75 7.97
CA THR A 151 4.66 22.48 8.58
C THR A 151 4.58 21.35 7.56
N LEU A 152 3.49 21.28 6.80
CA LEU A 152 3.34 20.32 5.69
C LEU A 152 4.46 20.47 4.66
N GLN A 153 4.75 21.70 4.22
CA GLN A 153 5.78 21.97 3.21
C GLN A 153 7.17 21.55 3.69
N ARG A 154 7.50 21.82 4.96
CA ARG A 154 8.77 21.39 5.56
C ARG A 154 8.93 19.88 5.49
N TYR A 155 7.95 19.12 5.98
CA TYR A 155 8.07 17.66 6.03
C TYR A 155 7.92 16.99 4.67
N ALA A 156 7.09 17.53 3.77
CA ALA A 156 7.01 17.07 2.39
C ALA A 156 8.34 17.27 1.65
N LYS A 157 9.02 18.40 1.89
CA LYS A 157 10.36 18.65 1.32
C LYS A 157 11.36 17.60 1.80
N ILE A 158 11.42 17.37 3.12
CA ILE A 158 12.31 16.36 3.70
C ILE A 158 12.02 14.97 3.10
N ALA A 159 10.75 14.58 3.01
CA ALA A 159 10.37 13.29 2.46
C ALA A 159 10.78 13.14 0.99
N ARG A 160 10.58 14.18 0.15
CA ARG A 160 10.99 14.17 -1.27
C ARG A 160 12.51 14.08 -1.45
N GLU A 161 13.28 14.73 -0.58
CA GLU A 161 14.75 14.70 -0.64
C GLU A 161 15.30 13.34 -0.18
N LEU A 162 14.62 12.67 0.75
CA LEU A 162 15.10 11.45 1.39
C LEU A 162 14.61 10.16 0.71
N LEU A 163 13.38 10.15 0.19
CA LEU A 163 12.68 8.95 -0.24
C LEU A 163 12.45 8.96 -1.75
N PRO A 164 13.48 8.67 -2.57
CA PRO A 164 13.41 8.80 -4.03
C PRO A 164 12.42 7.84 -4.71
N THR A 165 12.02 6.78 -4.01
CA THR A 165 11.03 5.79 -4.48
C THR A 165 9.61 6.09 -4.00
N CYS A 166 9.43 7.09 -3.13
CA CYS A 166 8.12 7.46 -2.62
C CYS A 166 7.53 8.61 -3.42
N TRP A 167 6.24 8.53 -3.70
CA TRP A 167 5.45 9.68 -4.09
C TRP A 167 4.94 10.40 -2.84
N ILE A 168 5.02 11.74 -2.89
CA ILE A 168 4.55 12.62 -1.82
C ILE A 168 3.46 13.51 -2.40
N ARG A 169 2.22 13.32 -1.92
CA ARG A 169 1.05 14.03 -2.44
C ARG A 169 1.28 15.55 -2.43
N PRO A 170 0.87 16.28 -3.47
CA PRO A 170 0.92 17.74 -3.48
C PRO A 170 0.12 18.34 -2.32
N ILE A 171 0.59 19.50 -1.82
CA ILE A 171 -0.05 20.19 -0.70
C ILE A 171 -1.03 21.23 -1.23
N GLY A 172 -2.29 21.11 -0.83
CA GLY A 172 -3.36 22.05 -1.16
C GLY A 172 -4.74 21.42 -1.02
N SER A 173 -5.75 22.11 -1.54
CA SER A 173 -7.17 21.79 -1.35
C SER A 173 -7.85 21.27 -2.62
N GLU A 174 -7.13 21.20 -3.74
CA GLU A 174 -7.68 20.74 -5.01
C GLU A 174 -7.76 19.20 -5.08
N PRO A 175 -8.54 18.63 -6.00
CA PRO A 175 -8.55 17.18 -6.22
C PRO A 175 -7.14 16.63 -6.47
N GLY A 176 -6.76 15.61 -5.70
CA GLY A 176 -5.42 15.01 -5.76
C GLY A 176 -4.39 15.64 -4.80
N GLU A 177 -4.78 16.68 -4.06
CA GLU A 177 -3.94 17.33 -3.03
C GLU A 177 -4.38 16.92 -1.61
N ALA A 178 -3.59 17.34 -0.61
CA ALA A 178 -3.95 17.26 0.81
C ALA A 178 -3.40 18.46 1.60
N ASP A 179 -4.16 19.01 2.54
CA ASP A 179 -3.78 20.16 3.36
C ASP A 179 -3.93 19.95 4.89
N ASP A 180 -4.33 18.75 5.30
CA ASP A 180 -4.53 18.33 6.69
C ASP A 180 -3.67 17.12 7.10
N HIS A 181 -2.90 16.55 6.17
CA HIS A 181 -1.97 15.45 6.40
C HIS A 181 -0.86 15.38 5.35
N LEU A 182 0.21 14.64 5.67
CA LEU A 182 1.24 14.27 4.71
C LEU A 182 0.98 12.85 4.22
N HIS A 183 0.64 12.70 2.95
CA HIS A 183 0.51 11.40 2.29
C HIS A 183 1.82 10.98 1.65
N ILE A 184 2.27 9.77 2.00
CA ILE A 184 3.48 9.13 1.45
C ILE A 184 3.08 7.75 0.94
N ASP A 185 3.45 7.42 -0.29
CA ASP A 185 3.27 6.07 -0.83
C ASP A 185 4.44 5.62 -1.70
N ILE A 186 4.61 4.30 -1.84
CA ILE A 186 5.59 3.66 -2.73
C ILE A 186 4.96 3.10 -4.01
N GLY A 187 3.79 3.61 -4.39
CA GLY A 187 3.00 3.16 -5.53
C GLY A 187 2.37 1.78 -5.33
N TYR A 188 2.04 1.13 -6.45
CA TYR A 188 1.31 -0.14 -6.51
C TYR A 188 2.23 -1.36 -6.36
N ALA A 189 3.23 -1.29 -5.49
CA ALA A 189 4.20 -2.36 -5.29
C ALA A 189 3.52 -3.62 -4.73
N THR A 190 3.69 -4.75 -5.41
CA THR A 190 3.28 -6.08 -4.93
C THR A 190 4.50 -6.85 -4.47
N LEU A 191 4.33 -7.70 -3.46
CA LEU A 191 5.38 -8.55 -2.94
C LEU A 191 4.92 -10.01 -2.99
N VAL A 192 5.79 -10.85 -3.54
CA VAL A 192 5.62 -12.30 -3.61
C VAL A 192 6.66 -12.90 -2.66
N PRO A 193 6.25 -13.40 -1.48
CA PRO A 193 7.19 -13.95 -0.52
C PRO A 193 7.88 -15.18 -1.10
N ARG A 194 9.15 -15.39 -0.74
CA ARG A 194 9.98 -16.48 -1.30
C ARG A 194 9.40 -17.86 -0.98
N GLU A 195 8.71 -17.98 0.14
CA GLU A 195 8.09 -19.21 0.61
C GLU A 195 6.72 -19.49 -0.04
N ALA A 196 6.19 -18.58 -0.86
CA ALA A 196 4.94 -18.79 -1.57
C ALA A 196 5.09 -19.90 -2.63
N ALA A 197 4.12 -20.82 -2.68
CA ALA A 197 4.01 -21.78 -3.77
C ALA A 197 3.83 -21.02 -5.09
N GLY A 198 4.47 -21.50 -6.15
CA GLY A 198 4.80 -20.77 -7.37
C GLY A 198 3.70 -19.91 -8.00
N GLU A 199 4.14 -18.87 -8.71
CA GLU A 199 3.31 -18.17 -9.68
C GLU A 199 3.02 -19.12 -10.85
N ASP A 200 1.90 -19.83 -10.81
CA ASP A 200 1.28 -20.29 -12.06
C ASP A 200 0.72 -19.02 -12.72
N GLU A 201 1.56 -18.34 -13.49
CA GLU A 201 1.12 -17.27 -14.38
C GLU A 201 0.28 -17.89 -15.49
N ASP A 202 -1.03 -17.66 -15.47
CA ASP A 202 -1.76 -17.44 -16.72
C ASP A 202 -1.25 -16.10 -17.30
N THR A 203 -0.05 -16.13 -17.87
CA THR A 203 0.47 -15.06 -18.71
C THR A 203 -0.31 -15.09 -20.03
N GLU A 204 -1.55 -14.62 -20.01
CA GLU A 204 -2.08 -13.96 -21.20
C GLU A 204 -1.23 -12.71 -21.40
N LEU A 205 -0.18 -12.89 -22.22
CA LEU A 205 0.65 -11.82 -22.76
C LEU A 205 -0.28 -10.68 -23.20
N LEU A 206 -0.19 -9.54 -22.52
CA LEU A 206 -0.73 -8.29 -23.02
C LEU A 206 -0.24 -8.15 -24.47
N PRO A 207 -1.12 -7.97 -25.47
CA PRO A 207 -0.69 -7.83 -26.84
C PRO A 207 0.25 -6.63 -26.91
N SER A 208 1.49 -6.88 -27.33
CA SER A 208 2.50 -5.84 -27.44
C SER A 208 2.01 -4.79 -28.44
N ALA A 209 2.17 -3.51 -28.10
CA ALA A 209 1.82 -2.37 -28.94
C ALA A 209 2.68 -2.25 -30.23
N GLN A 210 3.30 -3.35 -30.70
CA GLN A 210 4.15 -3.40 -31.89
C GLN A 210 3.49 -4.06 -33.11
N GLN A 211 2.25 -4.55 -33.02
CA GLN A 211 1.55 -5.12 -34.19
C GLN A 211 0.68 -4.13 -34.99
N ALA A 212 0.73 -2.83 -34.69
CA ALA A 212 -0.06 -1.82 -35.40
C ALA A 212 0.66 -1.11 -36.56
N VAL A 213 1.87 -1.52 -36.97
CA VAL A 213 2.67 -0.78 -37.97
C VAL A 213 2.96 -1.56 -39.26
N THR A 214 2.54 -2.82 -39.39
CA THR A 214 2.82 -3.64 -40.60
C THR A 214 1.57 -4.11 -41.35
N ALA A 215 0.48 -3.35 -41.32
CA ALA A 215 -0.75 -3.67 -42.07
C ALA A 215 -1.26 -2.49 -42.91
N GLY A 216 -0.36 -1.74 -43.54
CA GLY A 216 -0.74 -0.59 -44.37
C GLY A 216 0.34 -0.17 -45.35
N ALA A 217 0.81 -1.08 -46.22
CA ALA A 217 1.67 -0.73 -47.35
C ALA A 217 1.66 -1.80 -48.46
N GLU A 218 0.49 -2.26 -48.91
CA GLU A 218 0.38 -2.98 -50.19
C GLU A 218 -0.97 -2.67 -50.85
N THR A 219 -1.04 -1.53 -51.57
CA THR A 219 -1.92 -1.35 -52.74
C THR A 219 -1.40 -0.14 -53.52
N GLU A 220 -0.59 -0.37 -54.56
CA GLU A 220 -0.48 0.49 -55.74
C GLU A 220 0.37 -0.26 -56.77
N GLU A 221 -0.28 -0.89 -57.76
CA GLU A 221 0.18 -0.99 -59.15
C GLU A 221 -0.95 -1.60 -60.00
N GLU A 222 -1.61 -0.75 -60.79
CA GLU A 222 -2.24 -1.09 -62.06
C GLU A 222 -1.81 -0.04 -63.09
#